data_AF-A0A970KSW7-F1
#
_entry.id   AF-A0A970KSW7-F1
#
_cell.length_a   1.000
_cell.length_b   1.000
_cell.length_c   1.000
_cell.angle_alpha   90.00
_cell.angle_beta   90.00
_cell.angle_gamma   90.00
#
_symmetry.space_group_name_H-M   'P 1'
#
loop_
_entity.id
_entity.type
_entity.pdbx_description
1 polymer ?
#
loop_
_entity_poly.entity_id
_entity_poly.type
_entity_poly.pdbx_seq_one_letter_code
_entity_poly.pdbx_strand_id
1 'polypeptide(L)' 'MRRSQHPLASPALGRVVDLWIYGHYGQPIVVFPSASGMGDEWAARGMIHVLADLLERGRIKLYCVESNVGEAW' A
#
# COMPACT_ATOMS: atom_id res chain seq x y z
N MET A 1 14.76 -3.76 3.98
CA MET A 1 13.39 -3.20 4.04
C MET A 1 12.34 -4.21 4.54
N ARG A 2 11.50 -3.85 5.52
CA ARG A 2 10.38 -4.69 6.03
C ARG A 2 9.13 -4.53 5.16
N ARG A 3 8.49 -5.65 4.80
CA ARG A 3 7.22 -5.74 4.04
C ARG A 3 6.28 -6.72 4.73
N SER A 4 4.99 -6.39 4.81
CA SER A 4 3.93 -7.34 5.16
C SER A 4 2.66 -7.10 4.36
N GLN A 5 1.82 -8.13 4.24
CA GLN A 5 0.50 -8.06 3.64
C GLN A 5 -0.53 -8.40 4.71
N HIS A 6 -1.63 -7.65 4.75
CA HIS A 6 -2.73 -7.89 5.65
C HIS A 6 -4.06 -7.86 4.88
N PRO A 7 -4.83 -8.96 4.90
CA PRO A 7 -6.21 -8.90 4.42
C PRO A 7 -7.05 -8.03 5.34
N LEU A 8 -7.88 -7.16 4.78
CA LEU A 8 -8.80 -6.30 5.49
C LEU A 8 -10.22 -6.53 4.99
N ALA A 9 -11.14 -6.86 5.89
CA ALA A 9 -12.56 -6.89 5.55
C ALA A 9 -13.07 -5.45 5.30
N SER A 10 -13.66 -5.20 4.13
CA SER A 10 -14.25 -3.91 3.76
C SER A 10 -15.77 -4.01 3.67
N PRO A 11 -16.52 -3.51 4.66
CA PRO A 11 -17.98 -3.45 4.60
C PRO A 11 -18.48 -2.61 3.42
N ALA A 12 -17.77 -1.53 3.08
CA ALA A 12 -18.15 -0.62 1.99
C ALA A 12 -18.02 -1.27 0.60
N LEU A 13 -17.11 -2.23 0.45
CA LEU A 13 -16.92 -2.97 -0.80
C LEU A 13 -17.55 -4.36 -0.79
N GLY A 14 -18.09 -4.80 0.35
CA GLY A 14 -18.65 -6.14 0.49
C GLY A 14 -17.64 -7.28 0.29
N ARG A 15 -16.34 -7.00 0.35
CA ARG A 15 -15.26 -7.96 0.10
C ARG A 15 -14.03 -7.71 0.97
N VAL A 16 -13.13 -8.69 1.01
CA VAL A 16 -11.79 -8.52 1.59
C VAL A 16 -10.91 -7.81 0.58
N VAL A 17 -10.11 -6.86 1.05
CA VAL A 17 -9.12 -6.12 0.27
C VAL A 17 -7.72 -6.34 0.84
N ASP A 18 -6.71 -6.20 -0.02
CA ASP A 18 -5.32 -6.27 0.41
C ASP A 18 -4.77 -4.93 0.92
N LEU A 19 -4.08 -4.98 2.06
CA LEU A 19 -3.24 -3.90 2.55
C LEU A 19 -1.77 -4.33 2.53
N TRP A 20 -0.97 -3.64 1.75
CA TRP A 20 0.48 -3.81 1.75
C TRP A 20 1.15 -2.76 2.64
N ILE A 21 2.04 -3.22 3.52
CA ILE A 21 2.73 -2.36 4.49
C ILE A 21 4.23 -2.43 4.23
N TYR A 22 4.86 -1.26 4.16
CA TYR A 22 6.31 -1.13 4.01
C TYR A 22 6.90 -0.25 5.11
N GLY A 23 8.08 -0.64 5.59
CA GLY A 23 8.77 0.04 6.68
C GLY A 23 8.36 -0.47 8.05
N HIS A 24 9.02 0.04 9.09
CA HIS A 24 8.86 -0.45 10.45
C HIS A 24 8.40 0.66 11.43
N TYR A 25 8.78 1.91 11.16
CA TYR A 25 8.46 3.09 11.97
C TYR A 25 8.44 4.35 11.08
N GLY A 26 7.95 5.47 11.61
CA GLY A 26 7.95 6.77 10.94
C GLY A 26 6.54 7.32 10.68
N GLN A 27 6.48 8.42 9.94
CA GLN A 27 5.21 9.05 9.58
C GLN A 27 4.34 8.07 8.79
N PRO A 28 3.11 7.76 9.22
CA PRO A 28 2.21 6.89 8.48
C PRO A 28 1.71 7.60 7.22
N ILE A 29 1.81 6.94 6.08
CA ILE A 29 1.34 7.43 4.79
C ILE A 29 0.45 6.37 4.17
N VAL A 30 -0.80 6.75 3.88
CA VAL A 30 -1.73 5.93 3.11
C VAL A 30 -1.55 6.24 1.64
N VAL A 31 -1.38 5.20 0.84
CA VAL A 31 -1.16 5.30 -0.59
C VAL A 31 -2.37 4.71 -1.30
N PHE A 32 -3.00 5.52 -2.16
CA PHE A 32 -4.04 5.07 -3.06
C PHE A 32 -3.45 4.67 -4.42
N PRO A 33 -3.90 3.56 -5.01
CA PRO A 33 -3.46 3.10 -6.32
C PRO A 33 -3.98 4.03 -7.43
N SER A 34 -3.26 4.08 -8.55
CA SER A 34 -3.47 5.09 -9.59
C SER A 34 -4.48 4.68 -10.66
N ALA A 35 -4.54 3.39 -11.04
CA ALA A 35 -5.35 2.97 -12.18
C ALA A 35 -5.98 1.56 -12.07
N SER A 36 -5.31 0.58 -11.45
CA SER A 36 -5.82 -0.82 -11.40
C SER A 36 -6.50 -1.19 -10.07
N GLY A 37 -6.53 -0.27 -9.11
CA GLY A 37 -7.02 -0.56 -7.76
C GLY A 37 -6.13 -1.48 -6.92
N MET A 38 -5.02 -2.01 -7.45
CA MET A 38 -4.19 -2.99 -6.74
C MET A 38 -3.24 -2.33 -5.72
N GLY A 39 -3.25 -2.82 -4.48
CA GLY A 39 -2.40 -2.29 -3.41
C GLY A 39 -0.90 -2.54 -3.57
N ASP A 40 -0.47 -3.43 -4.48
CA ASP A 40 0.94 -3.70 -4.78
C ASP A 40 1.50 -2.88 -5.95
N GLU A 41 0.69 -2.03 -6.59
CA GLU A 41 1.07 -1.24 -7.77
C GLU A 41 2.38 -0.46 -7.57
N TRP A 42 2.55 0.15 -6.41
CA TRP A 42 3.75 0.92 -6.08
C TRP A 42 5.01 0.06 -5.98
N ALA A 43 4.89 -1.19 -5.54
CA ALA A 43 6.01 -2.13 -5.57
C ALA A 43 6.32 -2.56 -6.99
N ALA A 44 5.30 -2.89 -7.79
CA ALA A 44 5.44 -3.28 -9.18
C ALA A 44 6.07 -2.17 -10.05
N ARG A 45 5.79 -0.90 -9.74
CA ARG A 45 6.33 0.27 -10.46
C ARG A 45 7.63 0.84 -9.86
N GLY A 46 8.22 0.20 -8.86
CA GLY A 46 9.53 0.57 -8.30
C GLY A 46 9.51 1.72 -7.29
N MET A 47 8.35 2.25 -6.90
CA MET A 47 8.27 3.37 -5.95
C MET A 47 8.79 3.02 -4.56
N ILE A 48 8.59 1.77 -4.15
CA ILE A 48 9.12 1.27 -2.88
C ILE A 48 10.67 1.31 -2.88
N HIS A 49 11.31 1.05 -4.02
CA HIS A 49 12.76 1.15 -4.15
C HIS A 49 13.24 2.59 -4.05
N VAL A 50 12.56 3.53 -4.73
CA VAL A 50 12.87 4.97 -4.65
C VAL A 50 12.80 5.50 -3.22
N LEU A 51 11.86 5.00 -2.42
CA LEU A 51 11.65 5.42 -1.02
C LEU A 51 12.42 4.57 0.00
N ALA A 52 13.26 3.63 -0.43
CA ALA A 52 13.91 2.66 0.44
C ALA A 52 14.66 3.32 1.60
N ASP A 53 15.43 4.39 1.33
CA ASP A 53 16.22 5.08 2.35
C ASP A 53 15.33 5.70 3.45
N LEU A 54 14.16 6.23 3.09
CA LEU A 54 13.20 6.80 4.05
C LEU A 54 12.52 5.70 4.88
N LEU A 55 12.17 4.58 4.23
CA LEU A 55 11.55 3.42 4.87
C LEU A 55 12.49 2.72 5.85
N GLU A 56 13.77 2.59 5.47
CA GLU A 56 14.80 1.89 6.23
C GLU A 56 15.32 2.72 7.40
N ARG A 57 15.37 4.04 7.26
CA ARG A 57 15.68 4.96 8.38
C ARG A 57 14.48 5.21 9.30
N GLY A 58 13.34 4.57 9.05
CA GLY A 58 12.13 4.74 9.87
C GLY A 58 11.56 6.16 9.81
N ARG A 59 11.77 6.88 8.70
CA ARG A 59 11.24 8.24 8.49
C ARG A 59 9.78 8.20 8.06
N ILE A 60 9.41 7.19 7.27
CA ILE A 60 8.05 6.95 6.79
C ILE A 60 7.67 5.48 6.94
N LYS A 61 6.37 5.23 7.04
CA LYS A 61 5.78 3.90 6.96
C LYS A 61 4.59 3.93 5.99
N LEU A 62 4.66 3.13 4.94
CA LEU A 62 3.66 3.14 3.87
C LEU A 62 2.59 2.07 4.09
N TYR A 63 1.35 2.45 3.77
CA TYR A 63 0.15 1.62 3.81
C TYR A 63 -0.52 1.73 2.44
N CYS A 64 -0.22 0.79 1.54
CA CYS A 64 -0.76 0.76 0.20
C CYS A 64 -2.05 -0.07 0.20
N VAL A 65 -3.19 0.63 0.05
CA VAL A 65 -4.51 0.01 0.07
C VAL A 65 -4.92 -0.43 -1.33
N GLU A 66 -5.71 -1.49 -1.40
CA GLU A 66 -6.53 -1.73 -2.58
C GLU A 66 -7.66 -0.70 -2.70
N SER A 67 -8.14 -0.43 -3.91
CA SER A 67 -9.28 0.44 -4.17
C SER A 67 -10.24 -0.16 -5.20
N ASN A 68 -11.46 0.40 -5.26
CA ASN A 68 -12.50 -0.04 -6.18
C ASN A 68 -12.39 0.53 -7.61
N VAL A 69 -11.25 1.14 -7.97
CA VAL A 69 -11.13 1.84 -9.26
C VAL A 69 -11.36 0.88 -10.45
N GLY A 70 -10.99 -0.40 -10.31
CA GLY A 70 -11.18 -1.40 -11.37
C GLY A 70 -12.61 -1.92 -11.59
N GLU A 71 -13.53 -1.74 -10.62
CA GLU A 71 -14.95 -2.13 -10.82
C GLU A 71 -15.85 -0.91 -11.10
N ALA A 72 -15.38 0.30 -10.77
CA ALA A 72 -16.19 1.52 -10.86
C ALA A 72 -16.18 2.19 -12.25
N TRP A 73 -15.37 1.71 -13.20
CA TRP A 73 -15.18 2.31 -14.53
C TRP A 73 -15.23 1.27 -15.65
#